data_AF-W2YHM0-F1
#
_entry.id   AF-W2YHM0-F1
#
_cell.length_a   1.000
_cell.length_b   1.000
_cell.length_c   1.000
_cell.angle_alpha   90.00
_cell.angle_beta   90.00
_cell.angle_gamma   90.00
#
_symmetry.space_group_name_H-M   'P 1'
#
loop_
_entity.id
_entity.type
_entity.pdbx_description
1 polymer ?
#
loop_
_entity_poly.entity_id
_entity_poly.type
_entity_poly.pdbx_seq_one_letter_code
_entity_poly.pdbx_strand_id
1 'polypeptide(L)'
;MLIDFTAEEAEFEDLNAGIKTAKFDKLLGSMLGKYDPFNRSNIPLRFNFNRFLTISTAIDTISISGATGFVPQHINVTSPNSVSIETVSYGEIVVDVNLNAKVEAMGLPAQAQLRFVLEQPTVIVEVEANMYACEPGAPASVCTNLTVADLQNHLENATTKEPFANTIKKVLKRIKDASVKSFSLSYQSMSNFKLSFDSSSFVFRTLLHLIPDYEADDFNTEGIIKTGYLKIMSRHAPKLLNYFIKDMLEPSFGATCLTEE
;
A
#
# COMPACT_ATOMS: atom_id res chain seq x y z
N MET A 1 24.45 -0.88 -13.89
CA MET A 1 23.64 -2.03 -14.36
C MET A 1 22.43 -2.16 -13.44
N LEU A 2 21.29 -2.69 -13.91
CA LEU A 2 20.18 -3.04 -13.00
C LEU A 2 20.36 -4.48 -12.51
N ILE A 3 19.98 -4.75 -11.26
CA ILE A 3 19.93 -6.11 -10.71
C ILE A 3 18.86 -6.90 -11.47
N ASP A 4 19.17 -8.16 -11.79
CA ASP A 4 18.19 -9.14 -12.28
C ASP A 4 17.77 -10.03 -11.11
N PHE A 5 16.57 -9.80 -10.56
CA PHE A 5 16.05 -10.56 -9.43
C PHE A 5 15.91 -12.06 -9.71
N THR A 6 15.74 -12.46 -10.97
CA THR A 6 15.64 -13.89 -11.33
C THR A 6 16.99 -14.61 -11.25
N ALA A 7 18.10 -13.87 -11.29
CA ALA A 7 19.42 -14.41 -11.04
C ALA A 7 19.74 -14.53 -9.53
N GLU A 8 18.91 -13.95 -8.68
CA GLU A 8 19.11 -13.84 -7.22
C GLU A 8 18.02 -14.60 -6.43
N GLU A 9 17.33 -15.58 -7.03
CA GLU A 9 16.20 -16.28 -6.41
C GLU A 9 16.52 -16.88 -5.02
N ALA A 10 17.72 -17.46 -4.87
CA ALA A 10 18.17 -18.03 -3.59
C ALA A 10 18.27 -16.95 -2.48
N GLU A 11 18.71 -15.74 -2.83
CA GLU A 11 18.76 -14.62 -1.89
C GLU A 11 17.34 -14.22 -1.44
N PHE A 12 16.33 -14.32 -2.30
CA PHE A 12 14.93 -14.07 -1.90
C PHE A 12 14.35 -15.16 -0.98
N GLU A 13 14.78 -16.41 -1.11
CA GLU A 13 14.42 -17.47 -0.15
C GLU A 13 14.94 -17.16 1.26
N ASP A 14 16.21 -16.73 1.34
CA ASP A 14 16.83 -16.28 2.58
C ASP A 14 16.11 -15.04 3.15
N LEU A 15 15.76 -14.07 2.30
CA LEU A 15 15.05 -12.87 2.73
C LEU A 15 13.70 -13.23 3.34
N ASN A 16 12.98 -14.16 2.71
CA ASN A 16 11.72 -14.68 3.20
C ASN A 16 11.84 -15.36 4.57
N ALA A 17 12.96 -16.02 4.88
CA ALA A 17 13.22 -16.54 6.21
C ALA A 17 13.45 -15.41 7.24
N GLY A 18 14.20 -14.36 6.86
CA GLY A 18 14.54 -13.25 7.75
C GLY A 18 13.36 -12.34 8.11
N ILE A 19 12.43 -12.11 7.18
CA ILE A 19 11.26 -11.24 7.40
C ILE A 19 10.18 -11.88 8.29
N LYS A 20 10.16 -13.21 8.42
CA LYS A 20 9.16 -13.97 9.20
C LYS A 20 9.44 -14.00 10.72
N THR A 21 10.36 -13.17 11.19
CA THR A 21 10.74 -13.15 12.61
C THR A 21 9.91 -12.12 13.37
N ALA A 22 9.46 -12.47 14.58
CA ALA A 22 8.74 -11.54 15.46
C ALA A 22 9.54 -10.25 15.77
N LYS A 23 10.88 -10.33 15.67
CA LYS A 23 11.77 -9.18 15.79
C LYS A 23 11.60 -8.23 14.61
N PHE A 24 11.59 -8.75 13.38
CA PHE A 24 11.36 -7.97 12.17
C PHE A 24 9.99 -7.27 12.24
N ASP A 25 8.94 -8.01 12.60
CA ASP A 25 7.58 -7.48 12.74
C ASP A 25 7.51 -6.30 13.71
N LYS A 26 8.13 -6.44 14.89
CA LYS A 26 8.16 -5.38 15.91
C LYS A 26 8.89 -4.13 15.42
N LEU A 27 10.02 -4.30 14.71
CA LEU A 27 10.81 -3.19 14.18
C LEU A 27 10.08 -2.50 13.03
N LEU A 28 9.46 -3.26 12.12
CA LEU A 28 8.65 -2.75 11.04
C LEU A 28 7.44 -1.99 11.58
N GLY A 29 6.66 -2.57 12.49
CA GLY A 29 5.54 -1.90 13.15
C GLY A 29 5.96 -0.61 13.86
N SER A 30 7.11 -0.59 14.54
CA SER A 30 7.66 0.61 15.16
C SER A 30 8.06 1.69 14.14
N MET A 31 8.55 1.31 12.96
CA MET A 31 8.79 2.25 11.87
C MET A 31 7.49 2.79 11.28
N LEU A 32 6.50 1.93 11.05
CA LEU A 32 5.21 2.30 10.48
C LEU A 32 4.37 3.15 11.44
N GLY A 33 4.57 3.02 12.75
CA GLY A 33 3.82 3.78 13.76
C GLY A 33 3.95 5.30 13.65
N LYS A 34 4.99 5.84 13.00
CA LYS A 34 5.07 7.29 12.71
C LYS A 34 4.10 7.74 11.61
N TYR A 35 3.55 6.79 10.86
CA TYR A 35 2.65 6.98 9.73
C TYR A 35 1.27 6.40 10.00
N ASP A 36 0.97 5.96 11.23
CA ASP A 36 -0.32 5.35 11.64
C ASP A 36 -0.98 6.22 12.74
N PRO A 37 -2.16 6.84 12.52
CA PRO A 37 -2.96 6.78 11.31
C PRO A 37 -2.29 7.49 10.14
N PHE A 38 -2.43 6.88 8.97
CA PHE A 38 -1.98 7.43 7.72
C PHE A 38 -3.02 8.42 7.18
N ASN A 39 -2.67 9.71 7.21
CA ASN A 39 -3.56 10.78 6.77
C ASN A 39 -3.10 11.41 5.46
N ARG A 40 -4.02 11.57 4.51
CA ARG A 40 -3.82 12.33 3.27
C ARG A 40 -5.06 13.11 2.85
N SER A 41 -4.81 14.11 2.02
CA SER A 41 -5.84 14.98 1.46
C SER A 41 -5.62 15.22 -0.02
N ASN A 42 -6.65 15.68 -0.73
CA ASN A 42 -6.62 16.08 -2.13
C ASN A 42 -6.14 14.97 -3.09
N ILE A 43 -6.63 13.75 -2.91
CA ILE A 43 -6.21 12.63 -3.77
C ILE A 43 -7.10 12.57 -5.01
N PRO A 44 -6.53 12.75 -6.23
CA PRO A 44 -7.30 12.75 -7.47
C PRO A 44 -7.69 11.31 -7.87
N LEU A 45 -8.75 10.78 -7.27
CA LEU A 45 -9.34 9.50 -7.63
C LEU A 45 -10.79 9.69 -8.03
N ARG A 46 -11.12 9.42 -9.29
CA ARG A 46 -12.50 9.46 -9.79
C ARG A 46 -13.14 8.09 -9.71
N PHE A 47 -14.23 7.97 -8.96
CA PHE A 47 -15.10 6.80 -8.95
C PHE A 47 -16.46 7.15 -9.55
N ASN A 48 -17.03 6.19 -10.29
CA ASN A 48 -18.40 6.23 -10.78
C ASN A 48 -19.21 5.14 -10.07
N PHE A 49 -20.22 5.53 -9.31
CA PHE A 49 -20.96 4.61 -8.44
C PHE A 49 -22.08 3.82 -9.15
N ASN A 50 -22.66 4.34 -10.25
CA ASN A 50 -23.77 3.65 -10.92
C ASN A 50 -23.86 4.03 -12.42
N ARG A 51 -24.48 3.16 -13.23
CA ARG A 51 -24.82 3.39 -14.65
C ARG A 51 -26.06 4.26 -14.85
N PHE A 52 -26.99 4.30 -13.89
CA PHE A 52 -28.22 5.10 -14.01
C PHE A 52 -28.05 6.56 -13.54
N LEU A 53 -27.06 6.79 -12.67
CA LEU A 53 -26.70 8.11 -12.13
C LEU A 53 -25.19 8.19 -12.05
N THR A 54 -24.58 9.01 -12.93
CA THR A 54 -23.14 9.24 -12.90
C THR A 54 -22.82 10.21 -11.77
N ILE A 55 -22.43 9.64 -10.63
CA ILE A 55 -21.85 10.37 -9.52
C ILE A 55 -20.34 10.25 -9.66
N SER A 56 -19.70 11.36 -10.03
CA SER A 56 -18.27 11.48 -9.93
C SER A 56 -17.92 11.77 -8.48
N THR A 57 -16.93 11.08 -7.95
CA THR A 57 -16.41 11.36 -6.61
C THR A 57 -14.92 11.62 -6.66
N ALA A 58 -14.42 12.40 -5.72
CA ALA A 58 -13.00 12.61 -5.46
C ALA A 58 -12.73 12.39 -3.97
N ILE A 59 -11.58 11.82 -3.62
CA ILE A 59 -11.18 11.68 -2.22
C ILE A 59 -10.67 13.04 -1.74
N ASP A 60 -11.39 13.64 -0.81
CA ASP A 60 -10.97 14.87 -0.15
C ASP A 60 -9.95 14.56 0.93
N THR A 61 -10.28 13.63 1.83
CA THR A 61 -9.34 13.12 2.84
C THR A 61 -9.47 11.62 2.99
N ILE A 62 -8.36 10.95 3.32
CA ILE A 62 -8.33 9.55 3.73
C ILE A 62 -7.47 9.41 4.98
N SER A 63 -7.97 8.65 5.95
CA SER A 63 -7.26 8.17 7.12
C SER A 63 -7.30 6.65 7.13
N ILE A 64 -6.13 5.99 7.15
CA ILE A 64 -6.02 4.54 7.30
C ILE A 64 -5.25 4.26 8.57
N SER A 65 -5.82 3.50 9.50
CA SER A 65 -5.16 3.15 10.76
C SER A 65 -5.08 1.64 10.99
N GLY A 66 -4.12 1.22 11.81
CA GLY A 66 -3.82 -0.19 12.08
C GLY A 66 -2.76 -0.78 11.15
N ALA A 67 -2.14 0.04 10.29
CA ALA A 67 -1.11 -0.37 9.36
C ALA A 67 0.13 -0.96 10.06
N THR A 68 0.37 -0.62 11.33
CA THR A 68 1.42 -1.26 12.14
C THR A 68 1.20 -2.75 12.38
N GLY A 69 -0.01 -3.25 12.16
CA GLY A 69 -0.36 -4.66 12.29
C GLY A 69 0.00 -5.51 11.09
N PHE A 70 0.37 -4.90 9.95
CA PHE A 70 0.81 -5.65 8.78
C PHE A 70 2.18 -6.28 9.01
N VAL A 71 2.25 -7.59 8.78
CA VAL A 71 3.47 -8.38 8.75
C VAL A 71 3.66 -8.96 7.35
N PRO A 72 4.86 -8.87 6.77
CA PRO A 72 5.11 -9.49 5.48
C PRO A 72 5.17 -11.01 5.61
N GLN A 73 4.54 -11.69 4.68
CA GLN A 73 4.54 -13.15 4.62
C GLN A 73 5.55 -13.64 3.59
N HIS A 74 5.53 -13.05 2.39
CA HIS A 74 6.35 -13.50 1.27
C HIS A 74 6.74 -12.32 0.38
N ILE A 75 7.96 -12.40 -0.16
CA ILE A 75 8.50 -11.57 -1.23
C ILE A 75 8.99 -12.54 -2.31
N ASN A 76 8.24 -12.66 -3.40
CA ASN A 76 8.52 -13.60 -4.47
C ASN A 76 8.95 -12.84 -5.72
N VAL A 77 10.01 -13.29 -6.39
CA VAL A 77 10.43 -12.73 -7.68
C VAL A 77 9.39 -13.10 -8.74
N THR A 78 8.91 -12.10 -9.49
CA THR A 78 7.93 -12.31 -10.58
C THR A 78 8.49 -11.94 -11.94
N SER A 79 9.53 -11.12 -11.99
CA SER A 79 10.29 -10.80 -13.20
C SER A 79 11.69 -10.28 -12.81
N PRO A 80 12.60 -10.02 -13.78
CA PRO A 80 13.94 -9.50 -13.50
C PRO A 80 13.99 -8.23 -12.63
N ASN A 81 12.93 -7.44 -12.57
CA ASN A 81 12.86 -6.21 -11.80
C ASN A 81 11.58 -6.09 -10.98
N SER A 82 10.83 -7.18 -10.79
CA SER A 82 9.55 -7.16 -10.09
C SER A 82 9.45 -8.24 -9.03
N VAL A 83 8.77 -7.88 -7.94
CA VAL A 83 8.46 -8.77 -6.83
C VAL A 83 6.99 -8.68 -6.46
N SER A 84 6.42 -9.82 -6.08
CA SER A 84 5.14 -9.91 -5.38
C SER A 84 5.40 -9.83 -3.89
N ILE A 85 4.76 -8.91 -3.19
CA ILE A 85 4.84 -8.78 -1.73
C ILE A 85 3.47 -9.11 -1.15
N GLU A 86 3.40 -10.16 -0.36
CA GLU A 86 2.23 -10.53 0.43
C GLU A 86 2.42 -10.08 1.87
N THR A 87 1.40 -9.39 2.41
CA THR A 87 1.34 -8.95 3.81
C THR A 87 0.00 -9.31 4.40
N VAL A 88 -0.01 -9.70 5.67
CA VAL A 88 -1.24 -9.94 6.43
C VAL A 88 -1.25 -9.05 7.65
N SER A 89 -2.41 -8.49 8.00
CA SER A 89 -2.59 -7.87 9.30
C SER A 89 -3.27 -8.86 10.23
N TYR A 90 -2.76 -9.03 11.46
CA TYR A 90 -3.46 -9.79 12.50
C TYR A 90 -4.45 -8.93 13.30
N GLY A 91 -4.47 -7.63 13.04
CA GLY A 91 -5.36 -6.67 13.66
C GLY A 91 -6.45 -6.15 12.73
N GLU A 92 -7.13 -5.12 13.20
CA GLU A 92 -8.11 -4.36 12.43
C GLU A 92 -7.44 -3.26 11.62
N ILE A 93 -7.91 -3.06 10.38
CA ILE A 93 -7.59 -1.87 9.59
C ILE A 93 -8.83 -0.99 9.50
N VAL A 94 -8.74 0.21 10.05
CA VAL A 94 -9.83 1.19 9.99
C VAL A 94 -9.56 2.16 8.85
N VAL A 95 -10.55 2.32 7.96
CA VAL A 95 -10.51 3.26 6.85
C VAL A 95 -11.61 4.29 7.06
N ASP A 96 -11.23 5.57 7.08
CA ASP A 96 -12.12 6.72 7.18
C ASP A 96 -11.83 7.65 6.00
N VAL A 97 -12.84 7.94 5.18
CA VAL A 97 -12.70 8.67 3.92
C VAL A 97 -13.76 9.75 3.84
N ASN A 98 -13.32 10.99 3.60
CA ASN A 98 -14.20 12.06 3.17
C ASN A 98 -14.08 12.20 1.66
N LEU A 99 -15.23 12.22 1.00
CA LEU A 99 -15.38 12.26 -0.44
C LEU A 99 -16.12 13.54 -0.83
N ASN A 100 -15.65 14.18 -1.90
CA ASN A 100 -16.43 15.15 -2.63
C ASN A 100 -17.16 14.42 -3.75
N ALA A 101 -18.48 14.36 -3.67
CA ALA A 101 -19.36 13.77 -4.68
C ALA A 101 -19.99 14.86 -5.54
N LYS A 102 -20.17 14.57 -6.83
CA LYS A 102 -20.85 15.45 -7.78
C LYS A 102 -21.70 14.61 -8.70
N VAL A 103 -23.01 14.87 -8.70
CA VAL A 103 -23.93 14.32 -9.71
C VAL A 103 -23.67 15.06 -11.01
N GLU A 104 -23.07 14.37 -11.99
CA GLU A 104 -22.58 15.01 -13.21
C GLU A 104 -23.70 15.67 -14.01
N ALA A 105 -24.85 15.00 -14.12
CA ALA A 105 -26.01 15.49 -14.88
C ALA A 105 -26.57 16.84 -14.38
N MET A 106 -26.33 17.20 -13.11
CA MET A 106 -26.91 18.38 -12.47
C MET A 106 -25.85 19.36 -11.96
N GLY A 107 -24.57 18.97 -11.98
CA GLY A 107 -23.48 19.78 -11.46
C GLY A 107 -23.50 20.00 -9.94
N LEU A 108 -24.37 19.31 -9.20
CA LEU A 108 -24.59 19.54 -7.78
C LEU A 108 -23.56 18.79 -6.93
N PRO A 109 -22.80 19.49 -6.07
CA PRO A 109 -21.87 18.87 -5.14
C PRO A 109 -22.59 18.32 -3.90
N ALA A 110 -21.99 17.31 -3.30
CA ALA A 110 -22.28 16.81 -1.97
C ALA A 110 -20.98 16.32 -1.34
N GLN A 111 -20.94 16.30 -0.02
CA GLN A 111 -19.90 15.60 0.71
C GLN A 111 -20.41 14.21 1.05
N ALA A 112 -19.52 13.24 1.12
CA ALA A 112 -19.84 11.92 1.65
C ALA A 112 -18.75 11.48 2.60
N GLN A 113 -19.12 10.83 3.70
CA GLN A 113 -18.20 10.19 4.60
C GLN A 113 -18.40 8.68 4.52
N LEU A 114 -17.33 7.96 4.21
CA LEU A 114 -17.26 6.51 4.19
C LEU A 114 -16.33 6.05 5.30
N ARG A 115 -16.82 5.18 6.17
CA ARG A 115 -16.01 4.52 7.19
C ARG A 115 -16.27 3.03 7.17
N PHE A 116 -15.23 2.23 7.34
CA PHE A 116 -15.34 0.79 7.54
C PHE A 116 -14.11 0.24 8.26
N VAL A 117 -14.23 -0.95 8.81
CA VAL A 117 -13.16 -1.70 9.46
C VAL A 117 -12.99 -3.02 8.72
N LEU A 118 -11.76 -3.38 8.39
CA LEU A 118 -11.41 -4.69 7.85
C LEU A 118 -10.72 -5.51 8.93
N GLU A 119 -11.24 -6.70 9.19
CA GLU A 119 -10.61 -7.69 10.07
C GLU A 119 -9.70 -8.61 9.28
N GLN A 120 -8.48 -8.77 9.77
CA GLN A 120 -7.44 -9.62 9.21
C GLN A 120 -7.25 -9.50 7.69
N PRO A 121 -7.03 -8.28 7.16
CA PRO A 121 -6.81 -8.13 5.73
C PRO A 121 -5.47 -8.74 5.29
N THR A 122 -5.51 -9.42 4.15
CA THR A 122 -4.33 -9.81 3.38
C THR A 122 -4.22 -8.88 2.18
N VAL A 123 -3.05 -8.28 2.01
CA VAL A 123 -2.72 -7.41 0.87
C VAL A 123 -1.59 -8.04 0.08
N ILE A 124 -1.81 -8.20 -1.22
CA ILE A 124 -0.78 -8.62 -2.17
C ILE A 124 -0.55 -7.48 -3.15
N VAL A 125 0.70 -7.09 -3.33
CA VAL A 125 1.10 -6.05 -4.28
C VAL A 125 2.20 -6.56 -5.19
N GLU A 126 2.06 -6.29 -6.49
CA GLU A 126 3.17 -6.45 -7.44
C GLU A 126 3.91 -5.13 -7.54
N VAL A 127 5.20 -5.14 -7.20
CA VAL A 127 6.07 -3.97 -7.22
C VAL A 127 7.16 -4.20 -8.27
N GLU A 128 7.22 -3.31 -9.25
CA GLU A 128 8.41 -3.18 -10.10
C GLU A 128 9.37 -2.25 -9.35
N ALA A 129 10.58 -2.71 -9.07
CA ALA A 129 11.61 -1.96 -8.41
C ALA A 129 12.90 -2.08 -9.22
N ASN A 130 13.25 -1.03 -9.95
CA ASN A 130 14.51 -0.98 -10.68
C ASN A 130 15.63 -0.64 -9.69
N MET A 131 16.50 -1.60 -9.39
CA MET A 131 17.60 -1.44 -8.45
C MET A 131 18.95 -1.48 -9.15
N TYR A 132 19.87 -0.61 -8.77
CA TYR A 132 21.23 -0.64 -9.30
C TYR A 132 22.07 -1.75 -8.68
N ALA A 133 22.91 -2.36 -9.52
CA ALA A 133 24.02 -3.21 -9.13
C ALA A 133 25.34 -2.46 -9.36
N CYS A 134 26.38 -2.85 -8.63
CA CYS A 134 27.74 -2.47 -8.95
C CYS A 134 28.13 -2.95 -10.34
N GLU A 135 28.97 -2.17 -11.02
CA GLU A 135 29.51 -2.57 -12.30
C GLU A 135 30.41 -3.82 -12.13
N PRO A 136 30.32 -4.81 -13.04
CA PRO A 136 31.20 -5.99 -12.96
C PRO A 136 32.68 -5.59 -12.94
N GLY A 137 33.41 -6.05 -11.93
CA GLY A 137 34.83 -5.73 -11.76
C GLY A 137 35.13 -4.41 -11.05
N ALA A 138 34.11 -3.66 -10.60
CA ALA A 138 34.32 -2.50 -9.75
C ALA A 138 35.00 -2.91 -8.42
N PRO A 139 36.00 -2.16 -7.92
CA PRO A 139 36.59 -2.42 -6.62
C PRO A 139 35.55 -2.33 -5.51
N ALA A 140 35.58 -3.27 -4.55
CA ALA A 140 34.67 -3.26 -3.40
C ALA A 140 34.74 -1.97 -2.56
N SER A 141 35.89 -1.30 -2.56
CA SER A 141 36.10 0.01 -1.93
C SER A 141 35.33 1.16 -2.58
N VAL A 142 34.82 0.97 -3.79
CA VAL A 142 34.05 1.96 -4.56
C VAL A 142 32.58 1.59 -4.55
N CYS A 143 32.27 0.29 -4.71
CA CYS A 143 30.91 -0.19 -4.81
C CYS A 143 30.82 -1.61 -4.28
N THR A 144 29.90 -1.86 -3.37
CA THR A 144 29.63 -3.23 -2.88
C THR A 144 28.16 -3.57 -3.12
N ASN A 145 27.87 -4.73 -3.71
CA ASN A 145 26.50 -5.23 -3.80
C ASN A 145 26.03 -5.62 -2.39
N LEU A 146 24.82 -5.21 -2.02
CA LEU A 146 24.22 -5.59 -0.74
C LEU A 146 23.62 -6.97 -0.93
N THR A 147 24.16 -7.96 -0.23
CA THR A 147 23.62 -9.32 -0.24
C THR A 147 22.46 -9.43 0.74
N VAL A 148 21.59 -10.44 0.58
CA VAL A 148 20.58 -10.76 1.57
C VAL A 148 21.22 -11.25 2.85
N ALA A 149 22.35 -11.96 2.79
CA ALA A 149 23.13 -12.30 3.99
C ALA A 149 23.55 -11.04 4.78
N ASP A 150 23.99 -9.97 4.10
CA ASP A 150 24.30 -8.69 4.76
C ASP A 150 23.04 -8.05 5.36
N LEU A 151 21.91 -8.10 4.65
CA LEU A 151 20.64 -7.60 5.14
C LEU A 151 20.18 -8.37 6.38
N GLN A 152 20.17 -9.69 6.34
CA GLN A 152 19.84 -10.55 7.46
C GLN A 152 20.76 -10.27 8.64
N ASN A 153 22.07 -10.23 8.45
CA ASN A 153 23.01 -9.87 9.51
C ASN A 153 22.71 -8.50 10.11
N HIS A 154 22.40 -7.49 9.29
CA HIS A 154 22.02 -6.17 9.80
C HIS A 154 20.67 -6.20 10.54
N LEU A 155 19.69 -6.98 10.08
CA LEU A 155 18.37 -7.14 10.69
C LEU A 155 18.44 -7.90 12.01
N GLU A 156 19.22 -8.98 12.06
CA GLU A 156 19.51 -9.77 13.25
C GLU A 156 20.27 -8.95 14.30
N ASN A 157 21.18 -8.07 13.88
CA ASN A 157 21.91 -7.20 14.81
C ASN A 157 21.15 -5.90 15.16
N ALA A 158 20.11 -5.52 14.42
CA ALA A 158 19.31 -4.35 14.72
C ALA A 158 18.48 -4.56 16.00
N THR A 159 19.01 -4.18 17.15
CA THR A 159 18.30 -4.28 18.44
C THR A 159 17.34 -3.11 18.70
N THR A 160 17.49 -2.02 17.94
CA THR A 160 16.68 -0.79 18.07
C THR A 160 16.19 -0.31 16.70
N LYS A 161 15.30 0.71 16.71
CA LYS A 161 14.68 1.28 15.51
C LYS A 161 15.69 1.93 14.55
N GLU A 162 16.76 2.52 15.07
CA GLU A 162 17.71 3.30 14.27
C GLU A 162 18.60 2.43 13.36
N PRO A 163 19.27 1.37 13.82
CA PRO A 163 20.00 0.44 12.96
C PRO A 163 19.09 -0.18 11.89
N PHE A 164 17.86 -0.55 12.25
CA PHE A 164 16.89 -1.07 11.30
C PHE A 164 16.54 -0.03 10.22
N ALA A 165 16.23 1.20 10.62
CA ALA A 165 15.97 2.29 9.67
C ALA A 165 17.17 2.58 8.75
N ASN A 166 18.39 2.48 9.27
CA ASN A 166 19.62 2.63 8.48
C ASN A 166 19.78 1.50 7.45
N THR A 167 19.47 0.25 7.83
CA THR A 167 19.44 -0.88 6.89
C THR A 167 18.44 -0.66 5.77
N ILE A 168 17.20 -0.27 6.09
CA ILE A 168 16.18 0.03 5.09
C ILE A 168 16.62 1.20 4.20
N LYS A 169 17.23 2.25 4.76
CA LYS A 169 17.78 3.37 3.99
C LYS A 169 18.85 2.93 2.99
N LYS A 170 19.73 1.99 3.35
CA LYS A 170 20.73 1.42 2.42
C LYS A 170 20.07 0.71 1.24
N VAL A 171 18.95 0.01 1.46
CA VAL A 171 18.16 -0.60 0.39
C VAL A 171 17.53 0.46 -0.50
N LEU A 172 16.83 1.44 0.10
CA LEU A 172 16.13 2.50 -0.63
C LEU A 172 17.09 3.31 -1.52
N LYS A 173 18.32 3.58 -1.07
CA LYS A 173 19.32 4.32 -1.86
C LYS A 173 19.72 3.63 -3.16
N ARG A 174 19.58 2.30 -3.27
CA ARG A 174 19.90 1.54 -4.48
C ARG A 174 18.74 1.49 -5.47
N ILE A 175 17.53 1.82 -5.02
CA ILE A 175 16.37 1.90 -5.88
C ILE A 175 16.55 3.13 -6.77
N LYS A 176 16.44 2.91 -8.09
CA LYS A 176 16.37 3.93 -9.12
C LYS A 176 14.97 4.53 -9.16
N ASP A 177 13.99 3.64 -9.28
CA ASP A 177 12.57 3.93 -9.34
C ASP A 177 11.79 2.68 -8.92
N ALA A 178 10.59 2.89 -8.39
CA ALA A 178 9.71 1.81 -8.00
C ALA A 178 8.26 2.18 -8.31
N SER A 179 7.46 1.19 -8.66
CA SER A 179 6.02 1.39 -8.87
C SER A 179 5.21 0.14 -8.54
N VAL A 180 4.04 0.35 -7.93
CA VAL A 180 3.05 -0.70 -7.74
C VAL A 180 2.29 -0.91 -9.06
N LYS A 181 2.37 -2.13 -9.60
CA LYS A 181 1.71 -2.52 -10.85
C LYS A 181 0.32 -3.10 -10.62
N SER A 182 0.15 -3.85 -9.54
CA SER A 182 -1.13 -4.47 -9.20
C SER A 182 -1.35 -4.51 -7.69
N PHE A 183 -2.60 -4.67 -7.29
CA PHE A 183 -3.02 -4.77 -5.91
C PHE A 183 -4.16 -5.78 -5.82
N SER A 184 -4.10 -6.63 -4.80
CA SER A 184 -5.16 -7.53 -4.39
C SER A 184 -5.39 -7.39 -2.89
N LEU A 185 -6.67 -7.52 -2.50
CA LEU A 185 -7.10 -7.47 -1.11
C LEU A 185 -8.02 -8.66 -0.87
N SER A 186 -7.80 -9.35 0.24
CA SER A 186 -8.80 -10.19 0.89
C SER A 186 -8.87 -9.80 2.36
N TYR A 187 -9.95 -10.22 3.03
CA TYR A 187 -10.19 -9.93 4.43
C TYR A 187 -11.14 -10.99 4.98
N GLN A 188 -11.10 -11.20 6.30
CA GLN A 188 -11.99 -12.13 6.97
C GLN A 188 -13.40 -11.56 7.05
N SER A 189 -13.51 -10.31 7.52
CA SER A 189 -14.78 -9.60 7.62
C SER A 189 -14.58 -8.09 7.49
N MET A 190 -15.67 -7.41 7.14
CA MET A 190 -15.84 -5.98 7.21
C MET A 190 -16.87 -5.69 8.29
N SER A 191 -16.61 -4.69 9.12
CA SER A 191 -17.52 -4.21 10.15
C SER A 191 -17.55 -2.69 10.16
N ASN A 192 -18.50 -2.11 10.93
CA ASN A 192 -18.65 -0.66 11.10
C ASN A 192 -18.74 0.12 9.77
N PHE A 193 -19.29 -0.50 8.72
CA PHE A 193 -19.53 0.16 7.45
C PHE A 193 -20.56 1.26 7.64
N LYS A 194 -20.19 2.50 7.31
CA LYS A 194 -21.06 3.68 7.36
C LYS A 194 -20.76 4.52 6.14
N LEU A 195 -21.76 4.72 5.30
CA LEU A 195 -21.75 5.69 4.22
C LEU A 195 -22.80 6.74 4.51
N SER A 196 -22.37 7.99 4.70
CA SER A 196 -23.27 9.12 4.90
C SER A 196 -23.00 10.17 3.85
N PHE A 197 -24.03 10.91 3.47
CA PHE A 197 -23.94 12.00 2.51
C PHE A 197 -24.46 13.28 3.17
N ASP A 198 -23.70 14.36 3.03
CA ASP A 198 -24.12 15.70 3.39
C ASP A 198 -24.32 16.54 2.14
N SER A 199 -25.54 17.04 1.95
CA SER A 199 -25.88 17.98 0.89
C SER A 199 -26.98 18.92 1.31
N SER A 200 -26.73 20.22 1.13
CA SER A 200 -27.74 21.26 1.29
C SER A 200 -28.82 21.20 0.20
N SER A 201 -28.56 20.54 -0.93
CA SER A 201 -29.50 20.44 -2.05
C SER A 201 -30.62 19.43 -1.78
N PHE A 202 -31.87 19.92 -1.81
CA PHE A 202 -33.06 19.06 -1.70
C PHE A 202 -33.10 17.99 -2.80
N VAL A 203 -32.78 18.37 -4.04
CA VAL A 203 -32.76 17.46 -5.20
C VAL A 203 -31.74 16.34 -4.99
N PHE A 204 -30.56 16.68 -4.47
CA PHE A 204 -29.53 15.68 -4.20
C PHE A 204 -30.00 14.68 -3.14
N ARG A 205 -30.58 15.17 -2.03
CA ARG A 205 -31.14 14.29 -0.99
C ARG A 205 -32.23 13.37 -1.53
N THR A 206 -33.09 13.84 -2.44
CA THR A 206 -34.08 12.97 -3.09
C THR A 206 -33.42 11.87 -3.92
N LEU A 207 -32.36 12.19 -4.68
CA LEU A 207 -31.65 11.20 -5.48
C LEU A 207 -30.88 10.17 -4.63
N LEU A 208 -30.42 10.55 -3.44
CA LEU A 208 -29.75 9.61 -2.52
C LEU A 208 -30.64 8.44 -2.10
N HIS A 209 -31.98 8.63 -2.03
CA HIS A 209 -32.90 7.54 -1.73
C HIS A 209 -32.94 6.46 -2.82
N LEU A 210 -32.36 6.71 -3.99
CA LEU A 210 -32.20 5.71 -5.06
C LEU A 210 -30.90 4.91 -4.93
N ILE A 211 -29.98 5.32 -4.06
CA ILE A 211 -28.75 4.59 -3.76
C ILE A 211 -29.11 3.54 -2.71
N PRO A 212 -28.77 2.25 -2.92
CA PRO A 212 -28.97 1.23 -1.90
C PRO A 212 -28.24 1.60 -0.60
N ASP A 213 -28.92 1.41 0.52
CA ASP A 213 -28.29 1.48 1.84
C ASP A 213 -27.45 0.22 2.03
N TYR A 214 -26.15 0.33 1.77
CA TYR A 214 -25.21 -0.76 1.95
C TYR A 214 -24.84 -0.92 3.43
N GLU A 215 -24.80 -2.17 3.87
CA GLU A 215 -24.35 -2.56 5.21
C GLU A 215 -23.10 -3.44 5.12
N ALA A 216 -22.45 -3.69 6.27
CA ALA A 216 -21.23 -4.48 6.31
C ALA A 216 -21.40 -5.91 5.76
N ASP A 217 -22.57 -6.52 5.99
CA ASP A 217 -22.87 -7.88 5.53
C ASP A 217 -22.91 -8.01 4.01
N ASP A 218 -23.23 -6.94 3.28
CA ASP A 218 -23.19 -6.90 1.82
C ASP A 218 -21.76 -7.06 1.28
N PHE A 219 -20.76 -6.61 2.04
CA PHE A 219 -19.35 -6.74 1.71
C PHE A 219 -18.71 -8.01 2.27
N ASN A 220 -19.37 -8.71 3.21
CA ASN A 220 -18.91 -9.98 3.74
C ASN A 220 -19.37 -11.17 2.90
N THR A 221 -20.59 -11.08 2.38
CA THR A 221 -21.23 -12.14 1.59
C THR A 221 -20.63 -12.22 0.19
N GLU A 222 -20.31 -13.44 -0.24
CA GLU A 222 -19.86 -13.67 -1.62
C GLU A 222 -20.94 -13.25 -2.62
N GLY A 223 -20.56 -12.41 -3.59
CA GLY A 223 -21.53 -11.83 -4.52
C GLY A 223 -21.02 -10.62 -5.27
N ILE A 224 -21.94 -9.95 -5.96
CA ILE A 224 -21.63 -8.83 -6.86
C ILE A 224 -21.08 -7.63 -6.09
N ILE A 225 -21.57 -7.36 -4.88
CA ILE A 225 -21.15 -6.20 -4.07
C ILE A 225 -19.71 -6.37 -3.60
N LYS A 226 -19.39 -7.44 -2.86
CA LYS A 226 -18.02 -7.81 -2.46
C LYS A 226 -17.06 -7.86 -3.65
N THR A 227 -17.43 -8.56 -4.72
CA THR A 227 -16.61 -8.65 -5.95
C THR A 227 -16.38 -7.27 -6.57
N GLY A 228 -17.41 -6.43 -6.60
CA GLY A 228 -17.34 -5.05 -7.09
C GLY A 228 -16.38 -4.20 -6.27
N TYR A 229 -16.48 -4.26 -4.95
CA TYR A 229 -15.58 -3.59 -4.01
C TYR A 229 -14.12 -3.99 -4.22
N LEU A 230 -13.83 -5.30 -4.24
CA LEU A 230 -12.46 -5.80 -4.46
C LEU A 230 -11.90 -5.35 -5.82
N LYS A 231 -12.72 -5.32 -6.87
CA LYS A 231 -12.32 -4.81 -8.20
C LYS A 231 -12.03 -3.31 -8.18
N ILE A 232 -12.81 -2.51 -7.44
CA ILE A 232 -12.55 -1.08 -7.27
C ILE A 232 -11.21 -0.89 -6.54
N MET A 233 -10.98 -1.62 -5.46
CA MET A 233 -9.72 -1.56 -4.73
C MET A 233 -8.53 -1.93 -5.61
N SER A 234 -8.59 -3.06 -6.33
CA SER A 234 -7.54 -3.49 -7.26
C SER A 234 -7.24 -2.46 -8.35
N ARG A 235 -8.25 -1.73 -8.84
CA ARG A 235 -8.07 -0.69 -9.87
C ARG A 235 -7.46 0.60 -9.34
N HIS A 236 -7.79 0.99 -8.11
CA HIS A 236 -7.49 2.34 -7.62
C HIS A 236 -6.39 2.37 -6.55
N ALA A 237 -6.23 1.31 -5.76
CA ALA A 237 -5.19 1.21 -4.74
C ALA A 237 -3.76 1.36 -5.31
N PRO A 238 -3.39 0.81 -6.50
CA PRO A 238 -2.07 1.03 -7.05
C PRO A 238 -1.75 2.51 -7.28
N LYS A 239 -2.73 3.33 -7.70
CA LYS A 239 -2.52 4.78 -7.87
C LYS A 239 -2.22 5.46 -6.55
N LEU A 240 -2.96 5.08 -5.50
CA LEU A 240 -2.76 5.59 -4.15
C LEU A 240 -1.39 5.17 -3.59
N LEU A 241 -1.01 3.89 -3.73
CA LEU A 241 0.28 3.38 -3.28
C LEU A 241 1.46 3.99 -4.04
N ASN A 242 1.34 4.19 -5.36
CA ASN A 242 2.35 4.88 -6.16
C ASN A 242 2.51 6.34 -5.73
N TYR A 243 1.43 7.02 -5.35
CA TYR A 243 1.53 8.34 -4.76
C TYR A 243 2.32 8.32 -3.45
N PHE A 244 2.19 7.26 -2.65
CA PHE A 244 3.00 7.10 -1.43
C PHE A 244 4.46 6.79 -1.71
N ILE A 245 4.75 5.97 -2.72
CA ILE A 245 6.13 5.75 -3.16
C ILE A 245 6.76 7.10 -3.50
N LYS A 246 6.07 7.90 -4.32
CA LYS A 246 6.55 9.22 -4.75
C LYS A 246 6.77 10.21 -3.60
N ASP A 247 5.82 10.32 -2.68
CA ASP A 247 5.90 11.33 -1.64
C ASP A 247 6.79 10.92 -0.46
N MET A 248 6.87 9.61 -0.15
CA MET A 248 7.50 9.13 1.08
C MET A 248 8.76 8.31 0.86
N LEU A 249 8.87 7.55 -0.24
CA LEU A 249 10.00 6.65 -0.47
C LEU A 249 11.01 7.22 -1.46
N GLU A 250 10.54 7.80 -2.58
CA GLU A 250 11.39 8.42 -3.61
C GLU A 250 12.38 9.46 -3.06
N PRO A 251 12.06 10.28 -2.03
CA PRO A 251 13.05 11.18 -1.44
C PRO A 251 14.27 10.47 -0.82
N SER A 252 14.15 9.17 -0.52
CA SER A 252 15.24 8.33 -0.02
C SER A 252 15.91 7.48 -1.10
N PHE A 253 15.39 7.51 -2.33
CA PHE A 253 16.03 6.86 -3.47
C PHE A 253 17.29 7.63 -3.85
N GLY A 254 18.37 6.91 -4.09
CA GLY A 254 19.69 7.51 -4.32
C GLY A 254 20.31 7.12 -5.65
N ALA A 255 19.73 6.13 -6.35
CA ALA A 255 20.31 5.53 -7.55
C ALA A 255 21.80 5.14 -7.39
N THR A 256 22.24 4.81 -6.18
CA THR A 256 23.67 4.62 -5.87
C THR A 256 23.93 3.32 -5.10
N CYS A 257 25.02 2.66 -5.47
CA CYS A 257 25.58 1.49 -4.79
C CYS A 257 26.95 1.79 -4.16
N LEU A 258 27.31 3.08 -4.09
CA LEU A 258 28.57 3.51 -3.53
C LEU A 258 28.61 3.17 -2.04
N THR A 259 29.75 2.63 -1.59
CA THR A 259 30.06 2.53 -0.17
C THR A 259 30.11 3.94 0.41
N GLU A 260 29.18 4.27 1.32
CA GLU A 260 29.26 5.51 2.10
C GLU A 260 30.57 5.48 2.91
N GLU A 261 31.32 6.59 2.89
CA GLU A 261 32.36 6.87 3.89
C GLU A 261 31.76 6.98 5.29
#